data_AF-A0AAJ2NSQ0-F1
#
_entry.id   AF-A0AAJ2NSQ0-F1
#
_cell.length_a   1.000
_cell.length_b   1.000
_cell.length_c   1.000
_cell.angle_alpha   90.00
_cell.angle_beta   90.00
_cell.angle_gamma   90.00
#
_symmetry.space_group_name_H-M   'P 1'
#
loop_
_entity.id
_entity.type
_entity.pdbx_description
1 polymer ?
#
loop_
_entity_poly.entity_id
_entity_poly.type
_entity_poly.pdbx_seq_one_letter_code
_entity_poly.pdbx_strand_id
1 'polypeptide(L)' 'LLPYLGPIPTVKGLVIANGLGASGLTMGPYVGSLAANLAMGEDVEIDITAYDPLRNRLKVN' A
#
# COMPACT_ATOMS: atom_id res chain seq x y z
N LEU A 1 -10.97 4.66 -8.06
CA LEU A 1 -9.94 5.20 -7.15
C LEU A 1 -8.98 4.07 -6.82
N LEU A 2 -7.67 4.30 -6.88
CA LEU A 2 -6.69 3.27 -6.54
C LEU A 2 -6.51 3.23 -5.01
N PRO A 3 -6.23 2.07 -4.38
CA PRO A 3 -5.86 2.01 -2.97
C PRO A 3 -4.49 2.65 -2.72
N TYR A 4 -4.17 2.81 -1.44
CA TYR A 4 -2.85 3.17 -0.94
C TYR A 4 -2.18 1.92 -0.40
N LEU A 5 -1.09 1.49 -1.03
CA LEU A 5 -0.36 0.28 -0.70
C LEU A 5 1.15 0.52 -0.84
N GLY A 6 1.91 0.31 0.24
CA GLY A 6 3.36 0.39 0.20
C GLY A 6 4.01 0.75 1.55
N PRO A 7 5.34 0.68 1.64
CA PRO A 7 6.09 1.11 2.81
C PRO A 7 6.12 2.64 2.95
N ILE A 8 6.31 3.14 4.18
CA ILE A 8 6.58 4.55 4.44
C ILE A 8 8.09 4.76 4.60
N PRO A 9 8.78 5.45 3.67
CA PRO A 9 10.25 5.54 3.69
C PRO A 9 10.83 6.19 4.95
N THR A 10 10.08 7.08 5.60
CA THR A 10 10.52 7.82 6.80
C THR A 10 10.25 7.09 8.11
N VAL A 11 9.53 5.97 8.09
CA VAL A 11 9.14 5.22 9.30
C VAL A 11 9.48 3.75 9.11
N LYS A 12 10.48 3.28 9.85
CA LYS A 12 10.94 1.88 9.78
C LYS A 12 9.81 0.92 10.19
N GLY A 13 9.56 -0.08 9.35
CA GLY A 13 8.60 -1.16 9.63
C GLY A 13 7.14 -0.77 9.47
N LEU A 14 6.83 0.37 8.85
CA LEU A 14 5.45 0.78 8.57
C LEU A 14 5.08 0.51 7.12
N VAL A 15 4.03 -0.30 6.92
CA VAL A 15 3.36 -0.53 5.63
C VAL A 15 1.92 -0.03 5.73
N ILE A 16 1.47 0.70 4.71
CA ILE A 16 0.08 1.12 4.57
C ILE A 16 -0.62 0.20 3.57
N ALA A 17 -1.82 -0.25 3.92
CA ALA A 17 -2.77 -0.92 3.02
C ALA A 17 -4.17 -0.38 3.33
N ASN A 18 -4.62 0.62 2.57
CA ASN A 18 -5.85 1.36 2.84
C ASN A 18 -6.54 1.82 1.55
N GLY A 19 -7.75 2.38 1.66
CA GLY A 19 -8.43 3.04 0.54
C GLY A 19 -9.05 2.07 -0.47
N LEU A 20 -9.36 0.84 -0.07
CA LEU A 20 -9.97 -0.17 -0.97
C LEU A 20 -11.44 0.15 -1.32
N GLY A 21 -12.10 1.03 -0.56
CA GLY A 21 -13.48 1.43 -0.81
C GLY A 21 -14.46 0.25 -0.86
N ALA A 22 -15.45 0.34 -1.75
CA ALA A 22 -16.48 -0.69 -1.91
C ALA A 22 -15.93 -2.04 -2.43
N SER A 23 -14.77 -2.06 -3.08
CA SER A 23 -14.13 -3.29 -3.56
C SER A 23 -13.27 -3.98 -2.50
N GLY A 24 -13.31 -3.53 -1.24
CA GLY A 24 -12.50 -4.06 -0.15
C GLY A 24 -12.73 -5.55 0.15
N LEU A 25 -13.95 -6.07 0.02
CA LEU A 25 -14.20 -7.50 0.22
C LEU A 25 -13.61 -8.37 -0.90
N THR A 26 -13.60 -7.86 -2.13
CA THR A 26 -13.07 -8.59 -3.30
C THR A 26 -11.55 -8.52 -3.36
N MET A 27 -10.96 -7.34 -3.14
CA MET A 27 -9.50 -7.12 -3.27
C MET A 27 -8.74 -7.29 -1.96
N GLY A 28 -9.43 -7.20 -0.82
CA GLY A 28 -8.83 -7.22 0.52
C GLY A 28 -7.91 -8.41 0.77
N PRO A 29 -8.32 -9.67 0.48
CA PRO A 29 -7.45 -10.83 0.67
C PRO A 29 -6.14 -10.72 -0.11
N TYR A 30 -6.20 -10.31 -1.38
CA TYR A 30 -5.01 -10.18 -2.22
C TYR A 30 -4.11 -9.02 -1.75
N VAL A 31 -4.69 -7.84 -1.49
CA VAL A 31 -3.94 -6.68 -0.98
C VAL A 31 -3.33 -6.96 0.40
N GLY A 32 -4.00 -7.74 1.24
CA GLY A 32 -3.46 -8.19 2.52
C GLY A 32 -2.22 -9.09 2.35
N SER A 33 -2.24 -10.00 1.38
CA SER A 33 -1.06 -10.84 1.06
C SER A 33 0.11 -9.99 0.57
N LEU A 34 -0.13 -9.02 -0.30
CA LEU A 34 0.91 -8.09 -0.75
C LEU A 34 1.48 -7.27 0.43
N ALA A 35 0.61 -6.76 1.31
CA ALA A 35 1.03 -6.02 2.48
C ALA A 35 1.87 -6.87 3.46
N ALA A 36 1.54 -8.15 3.62
CA ALA A 36 2.31 -9.08 4.43
C ALA A 36 3.72 -9.30 3.87
N ASN A 37 3.85 -9.56 2.56
CA ASN A 37 5.16 -9.71 1.90
C ASN A 37 6.01 -8.44 2.06
N LEU A 38 5.42 -7.26 1.82
CA LEU A 38 6.09 -5.98 2.02
C LEU A 38 6.55 -5.79 3.47
N ALA A 39 5.74 -6.19 4.45
CA ALA A 39 6.09 -6.09 5.87
C ALA A 39 7.25 -7.05 6.25
N MET A 40 7.36 -8.19 5.57
CA MET A 40 8.46 -9.15 5.70
C MET A 40 9.72 -8.75 4.91
N GLY A 41 9.64 -7.71 4.08
CA GLY A 41 10.74 -7.29 3.20
C GLY A 41 10.93 -8.20 1.99
N GLU A 42 9.87 -8.91 1.60
CA GLU A 42 9.83 -9.78 0.43
C GLU A 42 9.37 -9.00 -0.82
N ASP A 43 9.75 -9.51 -1.99
CA ASP A 43 9.29 -8.96 -3.27
C ASP A 43 7.79 -9.26 -3.48
N VAL A 44 7.13 -8.36 -4.20
CA VAL A 44 5.74 -8.51 -4.65
C VAL A 44 5.70 -8.77 -6.16
N GLU A 45 4.74 -9.57 -6.59
CA GLU A 45 4.60 -10.03 -7.98
C GLU A 45 4.06 -8.97 -8.96
N ILE A 46 3.64 -7.81 -8.46
CA ILE A 46 3.11 -6.70 -9.27
C ILE A 46 3.87 -5.40 -8.98
N ASP A 47 3.94 -4.52 -9.99
CA ASP A 47 4.41 -3.16 -9.77
C ASP A 47 3.36 -2.38 -8.97
N ILE A 48 3.74 -1.98 -7.75
CA ILE A 48 2.87 -1.23 -6.85
C ILE A 48 3.08 0.29 -6.89
N THR A 49 3.90 0.81 -7.79
CA THR A 49 4.29 2.24 -7.84
C THR A 49 3.07 3.17 -7.89
N ALA A 50 2.04 2.82 -8.66
CA ALA A 50 0.81 3.62 -8.76
C ALA A 50 0.00 3.67 -7.45
N TYR A 51 0.26 2.75 -6.52
CA TYR A 51 -0.42 2.66 -5.22
C TYR A 51 0.34 3.34 -4.08
N ASP A 52 1.46 4.02 -4.35
CA ASP A 52 2.28 4.68 -3.33
C ASP A 52 1.39 5.44 -2.31
N PRO A 53 1.48 5.10 -1.00
CA PRO A 53 0.72 5.76 0.06
C PRO A 53 0.86 7.28 0.08
N LEU A 54 1.96 7.81 -0.45
CA LEU A 54 2.30 9.23 -0.44
C LEU A 54 2.05 9.94 -1.77
N ARG A 55 1.46 9.28 -2.78
CA ARG A 55 1.25 9.84 -4.13
C ARG A 55 0.43 11.13 -4.18
N ASN A 56 -0.38 11.40 -3.15
CA ASN A 56 -1.22 12.60 -3.01
C ASN A 56 -0.82 13.45 -1.80
N ARG A 57 0.48 13.55 -1.50
CA ARG A 57 0.96 14.38 -0.38
C ARG A 57 0.55 15.84 -0.57
N LEU A 58 -0.17 16.35 0.43
CA LEU A 58 -0.34 17.79 0.59
C LEU A 58 1.05 18.39 0.87
N LYS A 59 1.45 19.35 0.05
CA LYS A 59 2.64 20.17 0.32
C LYS A 59 2.29 21.08 1.50
N VAL A 60 2.80 20.76 2.68
CA VAL A 60 2.76 21.67 3.81
C VAL A 60 3.98 22.58 3.65
N ASN A 61 3.72 23.88 3.45
CA ASN A 61 4.75 24.91 3.46
C ASN A 61 5.26 25.13 4.89
#